data_AF-A0A2M8F2K7-F1
#
_entry.id   AF-A0A2M8F2K7-F1
#
_cell.length_a   1.000
_cell.length_b   1.000
_cell.length_c   1.000
_cell.angle_alpha   90.00
_cell.angle_beta   90.00
_cell.angle_gamma   90.00
#
_symmetry.space_group_name_H-M   'P 1'
#
loop_
_entity.id
_entity.type
_entity.pdbx_description
1 polymer ?
#
loop_
_entity_poly.entity_id
_entity_poly.type
_entity_poly.pdbx_seq_one_letter_code
_entity_poly.pdbx_strand_id
1 'polypeptide(L)'
;MNTLLLIDGNPIMHRAFHALPSFKADDGTPTNVLYGFFSIVHKLITDFHPDYLTCCFDTPLPTFRNKLFKAYQAQRPKVEDDFIVQIPLVKEALDKAGISHLEKDGFEADDLIGTVTKIFSQNDIRVLIVTGDKDLLQLVNDKVFIASPQLGLSHIKVFDSIEVERKLGIKPKQVPDFKALAGDPSDNYPGARGIGPKTAASLLTQYQSLDNIYKNINFISSEKIKKALTESKDDVFLSQKLATVVTNVQITPNIEEMKFKKFKSELKDFLLKYQIHSLAKRIFEKTNKKSLPAGRQEDKSKENQMGLF
;
A
#
# COMPACT_ATOMS: atom_id res chain seq x y z
N MET A 1 -9.54 -11.21 -18.18
CA MET A 1 -8.21 -10.63 -17.85
C MET A 1 -7.85 -11.14 -16.47
N ASN A 2 -6.66 -11.71 -16.29
CA ASN A 2 -6.27 -12.26 -14.99
C ASN A 2 -5.95 -11.11 -14.02
N THR A 3 -6.15 -11.34 -12.72
CA THR A 3 -5.87 -10.34 -11.68
C THR A 3 -4.74 -10.78 -10.76
N LEU A 4 -3.75 -9.90 -10.61
CA LEU A 4 -2.67 -9.99 -9.63
C LEU A 4 -2.98 -9.08 -8.44
N LEU A 5 -3.12 -9.68 -7.27
CA LEU A 5 -3.26 -8.98 -5.99
C LEU A 5 -1.88 -8.82 -5.35
N LEU A 6 -1.39 -7.58 -5.24
CA LEU A 6 -0.12 -7.23 -4.60
C LEU A 6 -0.39 -6.63 -3.23
N ILE A 7 -0.01 -7.31 -2.16
CA ILE A 7 -0.26 -6.84 -0.80
C ILE A 7 0.99 -6.15 -0.26
N ASP A 8 0.83 -4.91 0.17
CA ASP A 8 1.80 -4.21 1.00
C ASP A 8 1.68 -4.69 2.45
N GLY A 9 2.61 -5.54 2.87
CA GLY A 9 2.50 -6.31 4.11
C GLY A 9 2.55 -5.44 5.35
N ASN A 10 3.45 -4.45 5.38
CA ASN A 10 3.76 -3.67 6.58
C ASN A 10 2.55 -2.81 7.04
N PRO A 11 1.90 -2.00 6.18
CA PRO A 11 0.71 -1.24 6.58
C PRO A 11 -0.48 -2.11 6.95
N ILE A 12 -0.63 -3.28 6.33
CA ILE A 12 -1.72 -4.22 6.67
C ILE A 12 -1.50 -4.84 8.05
N MET A 13 -0.25 -5.20 8.39
CA MET A 13 0.09 -5.62 9.75
C MET A 13 -0.16 -4.52 10.77
N HIS A 14 0.31 -3.28 10.51
CA HIS A 14 0.08 -2.15 11.42
C HIS A 14 -1.41 -1.87 11.62
N ARG A 15 -2.20 -1.97 10.56
CA ARG A 15 -3.66 -1.83 10.64
C ARG A 15 -4.27 -2.92 11.53
N ALA A 16 -3.87 -4.18 11.33
CA ALA A 16 -4.33 -5.28 12.17
C ALA A 16 -3.98 -5.05 13.65
N PHE A 17 -2.77 -4.57 13.92
CA PHE A 17 -2.28 -4.29 15.27
C PHE A 17 -3.11 -3.23 16.00
N HIS A 18 -3.38 -2.08 15.36
CA HIS A 18 -4.08 -0.97 15.99
C HIS A 18 -5.61 -1.11 15.97
N ALA A 19 -6.18 -1.87 15.02
CA ALA A 19 -7.62 -2.04 14.91
C ALA A 19 -8.20 -3.13 15.82
N LEU A 20 -7.35 -4.02 16.34
CA LEU A 20 -7.76 -5.15 17.16
C LEU A 20 -7.22 -5.04 18.59
N PRO A 21 -7.95 -5.53 19.60
CA PRO A 21 -7.38 -5.67 20.93
C PRO A 21 -6.18 -6.61 20.90
N SER A 22 -5.23 -6.41 21.82
CA SER A 22 -4.14 -7.35 22.01
C SER A 22 -4.68 -8.64 22.61
N PHE A 23 -4.50 -9.76 21.91
CA PHE A 23 -4.76 -11.10 22.42
C PHE A 23 -3.55 -12.00 22.14
N LYS A 24 -3.36 -12.98 23.03
CA LYS A 24 -2.18 -13.85 23.08
C LYS A 24 -2.61 -15.32 23.07
N ALA A 25 -1.78 -16.19 22.53
CA ALA A 25 -1.91 -17.64 22.69
C ALA A 25 -1.50 -18.06 24.12
N ASP A 26 -1.72 -19.33 24.48
CA ASP A 26 -1.40 -19.89 25.81
C ASP A 26 0.08 -19.77 26.17
N ASP A 27 0.95 -19.79 25.16
CA ASP A 27 2.40 -19.60 25.33
C ASP A 27 2.80 -18.12 25.51
N GLY A 28 1.82 -17.21 25.55
CA GLY A 28 2.02 -15.77 25.70
C GLY A 28 2.34 -15.03 24.40
N THR A 29 2.40 -15.72 23.26
CA THR A 29 2.69 -15.11 21.96
C THR A 29 1.52 -14.19 21.53
N PRO A 30 1.75 -12.90 21.23
CA PRO A 30 0.75 -12.03 20.63
C PRO A 30 0.29 -12.57 19.27
N THR A 31 -1.03 -12.56 19.00
CA THR A 31 -1.60 -13.14 17.76
C THR A 31 -2.61 -12.23 17.05
N ASN A 32 -2.80 -11.00 17.54
CA ASN A 32 -3.74 -10.03 16.96
C ASN A 32 -3.36 -9.60 15.53
N VAL A 33 -2.07 -9.43 15.25
CA VAL A 33 -1.59 -9.09 13.89
C VAL A 33 -1.80 -10.27 12.96
N LEU A 34 -1.43 -11.48 13.39
CA LEU A 34 -1.61 -12.69 12.59
C LEU A 34 -3.08 -12.91 12.21
N TYR A 35 -3.98 -12.81 13.20
CA TYR A 35 -5.42 -12.92 12.98
C TYR A 35 -5.94 -11.81 12.05
N GLY A 36 -5.59 -10.55 12.32
CA GLY A 36 -6.11 -9.41 11.56
C GLY A 36 -5.61 -9.39 10.13
N PHE A 37 -4.32 -9.68 9.92
CA PHE A 37 -3.71 -9.78 8.60
C PHE A 37 -4.43 -10.83 7.74
N PHE A 38 -4.54 -12.08 8.21
CA PHE A 38 -5.23 -13.13 7.44
C PHE A 38 -6.74 -12.92 7.34
N SER A 39 -7.36 -12.19 8.26
CA SER A 39 -8.75 -11.75 8.11
C SER A 39 -8.92 -10.81 6.92
N ILE A 40 -8.02 -9.84 6.75
CA ILE A 40 -8.01 -8.91 5.61
C ILE A 40 -7.68 -9.68 4.32
N VAL A 41 -6.64 -10.53 4.32
CA VAL A 41 -6.25 -11.32 3.14
C VAL A 41 -7.39 -12.22 2.67
N HIS A 42 -8.03 -12.95 3.58
CA HIS A 42 -9.19 -13.80 3.24
C HIS A 42 -10.33 -12.98 2.65
N LYS A 43 -10.60 -11.78 3.18
CA LYS A 43 -11.61 -10.87 2.64
C LYS A 43 -11.23 -10.41 1.23
N LEU A 44 -10.00 -9.98 1.00
CA LEU A 44 -9.51 -9.55 -0.32
C LEU A 44 -9.64 -10.66 -1.37
N ILE A 45 -9.28 -11.89 -1.00
CA ILE A 45 -9.45 -13.07 -1.87
C ILE A 45 -10.93 -13.32 -2.18
N THR A 46 -11.81 -13.16 -1.20
CA THR A 46 -13.25 -13.36 -1.37
C THR A 46 -13.88 -12.27 -2.22
N ASP A 47 -13.44 -11.03 -2.07
CA ASP A 47 -14.00 -9.88 -2.78
C ASP A 47 -13.48 -9.80 -4.22
N PHE A 48 -12.19 -10.07 -4.45
CA PHE A 48 -11.52 -9.82 -5.74
C PHE A 48 -11.15 -11.08 -6.54
N HIS A 49 -11.27 -12.27 -5.95
CA HIS A 49 -10.98 -13.55 -6.62
C HIS A 49 -9.71 -13.56 -7.49
N PRO A 50 -8.53 -13.23 -6.93
CA PRO A 50 -7.32 -13.06 -7.73
C PRO A 50 -6.77 -14.39 -8.25
N ASP A 51 -6.23 -14.37 -9.48
CA ASP A 51 -5.50 -15.49 -10.08
C ASP A 51 -4.06 -15.60 -9.55
N TYR A 52 -3.50 -14.45 -9.18
CA TYR A 52 -2.15 -14.34 -8.64
C TYR A 52 -2.14 -13.50 -7.37
N LEU A 53 -1.33 -13.86 -6.39
CA LEU A 53 -1.23 -13.20 -5.10
C LEU A 53 0.21 -13.26 -4.59
N THR A 54 0.76 -12.10 -4.21
CA THR A 54 2.01 -12.02 -3.46
C THR A 54 1.97 -10.87 -2.45
N CYS A 55 2.75 -11.00 -1.39
CA CYS A 55 2.98 -9.93 -0.41
C CYS A 55 4.38 -9.33 -0.61
N CYS A 56 4.56 -8.03 -0.34
CA CYS A 56 5.87 -7.39 -0.24
C CYS A 56 6.07 -6.89 1.19
N PHE A 57 7.30 -7.00 1.71
CA PHE A 57 7.64 -6.57 3.06
C PHE A 57 8.93 -5.74 3.06
N ASP A 58 8.99 -4.79 3.99
CA ASP A 58 10.23 -4.09 4.31
C ASP A 58 11.19 -5.03 5.05
N THR A 59 12.49 -4.75 4.86
CA THR A 59 13.56 -5.37 5.64
C THR A 59 13.94 -4.45 6.81
N PRO A 60 14.55 -4.98 7.89
CA PRO A 60 15.03 -4.14 8.99
C PRO A 60 16.27 -3.29 8.60
N LEU A 61 16.83 -3.48 7.40
CA LEU A 61 18.04 -2.81 6.98
C LEU A 61 17.75 -1.43 6.37
N PRO A 62 18.64 -0.43 6.56
CA PRO A 62 18.46 0.89 5.99
C PRO A 62 18.36 0.87 4.46
N THR A 63 17.44 1.66 3.92
CA THR A 63 17.20 1.77 2.48
C THR A 63 18.09 2.84 1.86
N PHE A 64 18.05 2.96 0.53
CA PHE A 64 18.72 4.06 -0.15
C PHE A 64 18.19 5.44 0.28
N ARG A 65 16.92 5.53 0.72
CA ARG A 65 16.31 6.78 1.21
C ARG A 65 16.97 7.23 2.51
N ASN A 66 17.21 6.31 3.46
CA ASN A 66 17.93 6.62 4.70
C ASN A 66 19.37 7.11 4.43
N LYS A 67 20.03 6.55 3.40
CA LYS A 67 21.39 6.98 3.00
C LYS A 67 21.38 8.36 2.33
N LEU A 68 20.35 8.64 1.53
CA LEU A 68 20.19 9.90 0.81
C LEU A 68 19.79 11.05 1.74
N PHE A 69 18.93 10.80 2.73
CA PHE A 69 18.41 11.81 3.64
C PHE A 69 18.28 11.25 5.06
N LYS A 70 19.19 11.65 5.96
CA LYS A 70 19.26 11.11 7.33
C LYS A 70 18.00 11.34 8.16
N ALA A 71 17.26 12.42 7.88
CA ALA A 71 16.06 12.74 8.64
C ALA A 71 14.80 12.05 8.10
N TYR A 72 14.93 11.25 7.02
CA TYR A 72 13.85 10.44 6.46
C TYR A 72 13.27 9.50 7.52
N GLN A 73 11.95 9.58 7.73
CA GLN A 73 11.20 8.80 8.73
C GLN A 73 11.74 8.90 10.18
N ALA A 74 12.65 9.83 10.49
CA ALA A 74 13.34 9.87 11.78
C ALA A 74 12.43 10.15 12.99
N GLN A 75 11.23 10.67 12.73
CA GLN A 75 10.19 10.97 13.71
C GLN A 75 9.14 9.86 13.86
N ARG A 76 9.23 8.77 13.09
CA ARG A 76 8.31 7.64 13.26
C ARG A 76 8.55 7.00 14.63
N PRO A 77 7.48 6.69 15.38
CA PRO A 77 7.63 6.07 16.69
C PRO A 77 8.30 4.71 16.56
N LYS A 78 9.02 4.30 17.60
CA LYS A 78 9.56 2.94 17.68
C LYS A 78 8.38 1.96 17.67
N VAL A 79 8.48 0.96 16.81
CA VAL A 79 7.49 -0.11 16.71
C VAL A 79 7.52 -0.96 18.00
N GLU A 80 6.34 -1.34 18.47
CA GLU A 80 6.14 -2.07 19.73
C GLU A 80 6.64 -3.52 19.62
N ASP A 81 7.25 -4.05 20.67
CA ASP A 81 7.86 -5.41 20.64
C ASP A 81 6.80 -6.50 20.36
N ASP A 82 5.59 -6.35 20.93
CA ASP A 82 4.45 -7.24 20.68
C ASP A 82 4.02 -7.26 19.20
N PHE A 83 4.32 -6.21 18.42
CA PHE A 83 4.14 -6.20 16.97
C PHE A 83 5.30 -6.91 16.25
N ILE A 84 6.54 -6.57 16.61
CA ILE A 84 7.74 -7.06 15.92
C ILE A 84 7.81 -8.59 15.94
N VAL A 85 7.48 -9.22 17.08
CA VAL A 85 7.50 -10.68 17.23
C VAL A 85 6.49 -11.39 16.32
N GLN A 86 5.47 -10.68 15.82
CA GLN A 86 4.46 -11.25 14.93
C GLN A 86 4.84 -11.18 13.45
N ILE A 87 5.84 -10.37 13.05
CA ILE A 87 6.26 -10.26 11.64
C ILE A 87 6.74 -11.62 11.08
N PRO A 88 7.63 -12.38 11.77
CA PRO A 88 8.03 -13.70 11.29
C PRO A 88 6.86 -14.69 11.25
N LEU A 89 5.93 -14.60 12.20
CA LEU A 89 4.74 -15.48 12.24
C LEU A 89 3.82 -15.25 11.04
N VAL A 90 3.65 -14.00 10.61
CA VAL A 90 2.86 -13.67 9.41
C VAL A 90 3.53 -14.24 8.17
N LYS A 91 4.86 -14.13 8.03
CA LYS A 91 5.61 -14.68 6.89
C LYS A 91 5.55 -16.21 6.86
N GLU A 92 5.78 -16.87 8.00
CA GLU A 92 5.62 -18.33 8.08
C GLU A 92 4.20 -18.77 7.72
N ALA A 93 3.18 -18.05 8.19
CA ALA A 93 1.80 -18.34 7.83
C ALA A 93 1.54 -18.14 6.32
N LEU A 94 2.20 -17.20 5.64
CA LEU A 94 2.11 -17.03 4.19
C LEU A 94 2.72 -18.24 3.45
N ASP A 95 3.86 -18.75 3.92
CA ASP A 95 4.45 -19.99 3.39
C ASP A 95 3.48 -21.17 3.54
N LYS A 96 2.90 -21.32 4.73
CA LYS A 96 1.89 -22.36 5.03
C LYS A 96 0.59 -22.15 4.26
N ALA A 97 0.29 -20.92 3.86
CA ALA A 97 -0.86 -20.57 3.01
C ALA A 97 -0.63 -20.88 1.53
N GLY A 98 0.63 -21.03 1.12
CA GLY A 98 1.01 -21.10 -0.29
C GLY A 98 0.94 -19.74 -0.99
N ILE A 99 1.21 -18.66 -0.28
CA ILE A 99 1.28 -17.30 -0.81
C ILE A 99 2.75 -16.87 -0.83
N SER A 100 3.27 -16.52 -2.00
CA SER A 100 4.63 -15.99 -2.10
C SER A 100 4.75 -14.64 -1.40
N HIS A 101 5.96 -14.34 -0.92
CA HIS A 101 6.27 -13.00 -0.44
C HIS A 101 7.68 -12.56 -0.85
N LEU A 102 7.86 -11.25 -1.03
CA LEU A 102 9.09 -10.64 -1.50
C LEU A 102 9.61 -9.63 -0.48
N GLU A 103 10.93 -9.60 -0.31
CA GLU A 103 11.65 -8.60 0.46
C GLU A 103 13.05 -8.41 -0.14
N LYS A 104 13.62 -7.21 0.02
CA LYS A 104 14.95 -6.91 -0.53
C LYS A 104 15.65 -5.83 0.26
N ASP A 105 16.82 -6.16 0.78
CA ASP A 105 17.68 -5.20 1.48
C ASP A 105 17.99 -3.99 0.61
N GLY A 106 17.98 -2.81 1.24
CA GLY A 106 18.27 -1.53 0.59
C GLY A 106 17.08 -0.87 -0.11
N PHE A 107 15.92 -1.53 -0.16
CA PHE A 107 14.68 -1.05 -0.77
C PHE A 107 13.49 -1.24 0.18
N GLU A 108 12.42 -0.48 -0.05
CA GLU A 108 11.16 -0.61 0.68
C GLU A 108 10.21 -1.57 -0.05
N ALA A 109 9.18 -2.06 0.64
CA ALA A 109 8.12 -2.87 0.06
C ALA A 109 7.49 -2.15 -1.15
N ASP A 110 7.33 -0.83 -1.06
CA ASP A 110 6.82 0.05 -2.11
C ASP A 110 7.61 -0.05 -3.42
N ASP A 111 8.94 -0.14 -3.34
CA ASP A 111 9.82 -0.25 -4.50
C ASP A 111 9.71 -1.65 -5.16
N LEU A 112 9.49 -2.68 -4.35
CA LEU A 112 9.20 -4.02 -4.86
C LEU A 112 7.84 -4.06 -5.55
N ILE A 113 6.82 -3.47 -4.92
CA ILE A 113 5.48 -3.34 -5.51
C ILE A 113 5.55 -2.57 -6.83
N GLY A 114 6.25 -1.44 -6.87
CA GLY A 114 6.45 -0.65 -8.09
C GLY A 114 7.11 -1.46 -9.20
N THR A 115 8.14 -2.24 -8.87
CA THR A 115 8.85 -3.09 -9.82
C THR A 115 7.98 -4.24 -10.34
N VAL A 116 7.30 -4.97 -9.45
CA VAL A 116 6.40 -6.08 -9.81
C VAL A 116 5.22 -5.57 -10.65
N THR A 117 4.64 -4.44 -10.26
CA THR A 117 3.57 -3.76 -11.00
C THR A 117 4.02 -3.43 -12.42
N LYS A 118 5.20 -2.83 -12.60
CA LYS A 118 5.73 -2.49 -13.92
C LYS A 118 5.95 -3.73 -14.80
N ILE A 119 6.45 -4.83 -14.22
CA ILE A 119 6.70 -6.08 -14.95
C ILE A 119 5.38 -6.71 -15.43
N PHE A 120 4.37 -6.81 -14.56
CA PHE A 120 3.15 -7.56 -14.88
C PHE A 120 2.04 -6.74 -15.55
N SER A 121 1.95 -5.43 -15.29
CA SER A 121 0.97 -4.56 -15.98
C SER A 121 1.23 -4.41 -17.48
N GLN A 122 2.44 -4.72 -17.95
CA GLN A 122 2.75 -4.79 -19.38
C GLN A 122 2.05 -5.96 -20.09
N ASN A 123 1.64 -6.99 -19.35
CA ASN A 123 0.91 -8.15 -19.87
C ASN A 123 -0.61 -7.94 -19.82
N ASP A 124 -1.40 -8.95 -20.17
CA ASP A 124 -2.87 -8.96 -20.01
C ASP A 124 -3.28 -9.29 -18.56
N ILE A 125 -2.63 -8.63 -17.60
CA ILE A 125 -2.83 -8.80 -16.16
C ILE A 125 -3.23 -7.46 -15.55
N ARG A 126 -4.36 -7.45 -14.85
CA ARG A 126 -4.77 -6.36 -13.97
C ARG A 126 -3.99 -6.45 -12.66
N VAL A 127 -3.43 -5.34 -12.20
CA VAL A 127 -2.74 -5.29 -10.90
C VAL A 127 -3.61 -4.53 -9.90
N LEU A 128 -3.95 -5.18 -8.79
CA LEU A 128 -4.62 -4.57 -7.65
C LEU A 128 -3.65 -4.53 -6.47
N ILE A 129 -3.17 -3.34 -6.14
CA ILE A 129 -2.24 -3.12 -5.03
C ILE A 129 -3.04 -2.83 -3.77
N VAL A 130 -2.82 -3.59 -2.71
CA VAL A 130 -3.48 -3.41 -1.42
C VAL A 130 -2.54 -2.67 -0.48
N THR A 131 -2.81 -1.39 -0.26
CA THR A 131 -2.01 -0.57 0.67
C THR A 131 -2.83 0.56 1.31
N GLY A 132 -2.40 0.99 2.49
CA GLY A 132 -2.83 2.26 3.09
C GLY A 132 -2.01 3.46 2.61
N ASP A 133 -0.87 3.22 1.97
CA ASP A 133 0.06 4.25 1.55
C ASP A 133 -0.47 5.05 0.36
N LYS A 134 -0.40 6.37 0.48
CA LYS A 134 -0.84 7.29 -0.58
C LYS A 134 0.25 7.50 -1.62
N ASP A 135 1.49 7.17 -1.34
CA ASP A 135 2.60 7.33 -2.27
C ASP A 135 2.46 6.35 -3.44
N LEU A 136 1.94 5.14 -3.19
CA LEU A 136 1.64 4.16 -4.23
C LEU A 136 0.49 4.59 -5.17
N LEU A 137 -0.28 5.64 -4.86
CA LEU A 137 -1.22 6.23 -5.83
C LEU A 137 -0.51 6.68 -7.10
N GLN A 138 0.82 6.91 -7.06
CA GLN A 138 1.62 7.25 -8.24
C GLN A 138 1.65 6.15 -9.31
N LEU A 139 1.38 4.89 -8.94
CA LEU A 139 1.43 3.74 -9.84
C LEU A 139 0.12 3.53 -10.61
N VAL A 140 -0.97 4.19 -10.21
CA VAL A 140 -2.31 4.00 -10.77
C VAL A 140 -2.37 4.37 -12.25
N ASN A 141 -2.96 3.48 -13.05
CA ASN A 141 -3.22 3.66 -14.48
C ASN A 141 -4.35 2.71 -14.93
N ASP A 142 -4.59 2.60 -16.24
CA ASP A 142 -5.69 1.81 -16.81
C ASP A 142 -5.70 0.32 -16.40
N LYS A 143 -4.55 -0.23 -15.99
CA LYS A 143 -4.41 -1.63 -15.54
C LYS A 143 -4.03 -1.76 -14.06
N VAL A 144 -3.73 -0.67 -13.38
CA VAL A 144 -3.20 -0.67 -12.01
C VAL A 144 -4.12 0.12 -11.10
N PHE A 145 -4.62 -0.54 -10.07
CA PHE A 145 -5.59 0.01 -9.12
C PHE A 145 -5.03 -0.11 -7.70
N ILE A 146 -5.38 0.83 -6.81
CA ILE A 146 -5.09 0.70 -5.37
C ILE A 146 -6.36 0.32 -4.62
N ALA A 147 -6.37 -0.83 -3.95
CA ALA A 147 -7.35 -1.19 -2.93
C ALA A 147 -6.85 -0.72 -1.56
N SER A 148 -7.43 0.36 -1.04
CA SER A 148 -7.04 0.91 0.25
C SER A 148 -8.03 0.54 1.35
N PRO A 149 -7.64 -0.27 2.35
CA PRO A 149 -8.47 -0.54 3.51
C PRO A 149 -8.75 0.76 4.28
N GLN A 150 -10.02 1.07 4.48
CA GLN A 150 -10.51 2.22 5.23
C GLN A 150 -10.69 1.87 6.71
N LEU A 151 -11.35 2.73 7.50
CA LEU A 151 -11.63 2.49 8.92
C LEU A 151 -12.13 1.05 9.18
N GLY A 152 -11.44 0.33 10.07
CA GLY A 152 -11.68 -1.08 10.37
C GLY A 152 -11.02 -2.07 9.40
N LEU A 153 -11.52 -3.31 9.39
CA LEU A 153 -11.03 -4.42 8.56
C LEU A 153 -11.94 -4.73 7.35
N SER A 154 -13.09 -4.05 7.22
CA SER A 154 -14.20 -4.47 6.35
C SER A 154 -14.51 -3.54 5.18
N HIS A 155 -14.05 -2.29 5.22
CA HIS A 155 -14.29 -1.32 4.14
C HIS A 155 -13.04 -1.14 3.31
N ILE A 156 -13.11 -1.44 2.03
CA ILE A 156 -12.01 -1.27 1.07
C ILE A 156 -12.50 -0.25 0.05
N LYS A 157 -11.68 0.77 -0.21
CA LYS A 157 -11.92 1.74 -1.27
C LYS A 157 -10.94 1.49 -2.40
N VAL A 158 -11.44 1.36 -3.62
CA VAL A 158 -10.60 1.23 -4.81
C VAL A 158 -10.32 2.62 -5.40
N PHE A 159 -9.08 2.86 -5.80
CA PHE A 159 -8.62 4.04 -6.52
C PHE A 159 -8.17 3.65 -7.93
N ASP A 160 -8.88 4.19 -8.91
CA ASP A 160 -8.44 4.32 -10.31
C ASP A 160 -7.91 5.76 -10.54
N SER A 161 -7.52 6.09 -11.78
CA SER A 161 -6.98 7.41 -12.09
C SER A 161 -7.98 8.54 -11.80
N ILE A 162 -9.28 8.31 -11.99
CA ILE A 162 -10.34 9.29 -11.75
C ILE A 162 -10.47 9.58 -10.24
N GLU A 163 -10.47 8.53 -9.42
CA GLU A 163 -10.55 8.66 -7.97
C GLU A 163 -9.30 9.30 -7.37
N VAL A 164 -8.12 9.07 -7.96
CA VAL A 164 -6.89 9.79 -7.58
C VAL A 164 -7.02 11.28 -7.88
N GLU A 165 -7.44 11.63 -9.10
CA GLU A 165 -7.62 13.04 -9.51
C GLU A 165 -8.68 13.74 -8.66
N ARG A 166 -9.80 13.07 -8.39
CA ARG A 166 -10.85 13.60 -7.51
C ARG A 166 -10.35 13.84 -6.08
N LYS A 167 -9.45 12.98 -5.58
CA LYS A 167 -8.95 13.06 -4.21
C LYS A 167 -7.83 14.08 -4.03
N LEU A 168 -6.91 14.16 -4.98
CA LEU A 168 -5.68 14.97 -4.87
C LEU A 168 -5.69 16.24 -5.74
N GLY A 169 -6.60 16.33 -6.71
CA GLY A 169 -6.62 17.40 -7.72
C GLY A 169 -5.49 17.30 -8.73
N ILE A 170 -4.85 16.13 -8.84
CA ILE A 170 -3.71 15.85 -9.72
C ILE A 170 -3.77 14.43 -10.28
N LYS A 171 -3.09 14.19 -11.39
CA LYS A 171 -2.98 12.86 -11.99
C LYS A 171 -2.05 11.96 -11.17
N PRO A 172 -2.21 10.62 -11.20
CA PRO A 172 -1.32 9.66 -10.53
C PRO A 172 0.18 9.96 -10.72
N LYS A 173 0.62 10.16 -11.97
CA LYS A 173 2.02 10.46 -12.30
C LYS A 173 2.60 11.73 -11.66
N GLN A 174 1.75 12.61 -11.11
CA GLN A 174 2.15 13.86 -10.47
C GLN A 174 2.24 13.74 -8.95
N VAL A 175 1.91 12.58 -8.37
CA VAL A 175 1.96 12.36 -6.91
C VAL A 175 3.36 12.64 -6.33
N PRO A 176 4.48 12.21 -6.94
CA PRO A 176 5.82 12.54 -6.44
C PRO A 176 6.09 14.05 -6.47
N ASP A 177 5.73 14.74 -7.56
CA ASP A 177 5.89 16.20 -7.69
C ASP A 177 5.03 16.95 -6.67
N PHE A 178 3.83 16.44 -6.38
CA PHE A 178 2.94 17.02 -5.39
C PHE A 178 3.53 16.92 -3.98
N LYS A 179 4.05 15.75 -3.61
CA LYS A 179 4.78 15.56 -2.35
C LYS A 179 6.04 16.42 -2.29
N ALA A 180 6.75 16.54 -3.41
CA ALA A 180 7.93 17.38 -3.54
C ALA A 180 7.65 18.86 -3.28
N LEU A 181 6.50 19.36 -3.71
CA LEU A 181 6.11 20.75 -3.52
C LEU A 181 5.48 20.99 -2.15
N ALA A 182 4.53 20.14 -1.75
CA ALA A 182 3.76 20.32 -0.52
C ALA A 182 4.51 19.91 0.76
N GLY A 183 5.59 19.13 0.59
CA GLY A 183 6.22 18.40 1.68
C GLY A 183 5.36 17.23 2.18
N ASP A 184 5.92 16.47 3.10
CA ASP A 184 5.22 15.41 3.80
C ASP A 184 5.78 15.26 5.21
N PRO A 185 5.04 15.72 6.23
CA PRO A 185 5.44 15.54 7.60
C PRO A 185 5.68 14.07 7.95
N SER A 186 4.86 13.10 7.53
CA SER A 186 5.00 11.71 8.01
C SER A 186 6.35 11.07 7.67
N ASP A 187 6.90 11.46 6.51
CA ASP A 187 8.19 10.98 6.00
C ASP A 187 9.31 11.99 6.12
N ASN A 188 8.99 13.16 6.69
CA ASN A 188 9.86 14.30 6.85
C ASN A 188 10.37 14.88 5.51
N TYR A 189 9.55 14.86 4.46
CA TYR A 189 9.87 15.56 3.22
C TYR A 189 9.77 17.07 3.44
N PRO A 190 10.87 17.83 3.25
CA PRO A 190 10.88 19.27 3.54
C PRO A 190 9.94 20.06 2.62
N GLY A 191 9.88 19.68 1.34
CA GLY A 191 9.10 20.37 0.32
C GLY A 191 9.47 21.84 0.09
N ALA A 192 8.59 22.61 -0.54
CA ALA A 192 8.76 24.05 -0.70
C ALA A 192 8.12 24.82 0.46
N ARG A 193 8.92 25.59 1.20
CA ARG A 193 8.43 26.27 2.41
C ARG A 193 7.31 27.26 2.07
N GLY A 194 6.14 27.05 2.66
CA GLY A 194 4.97 27.90 2.45
C GLY A 194 4.12 27.52 1.22
N ILE A 195 4.44 26.42 0.54
CA ILE A 195 3.59 25.81 -0.48
C ILE A 195 2.91 24.60 0.15
N GLY A 196 1.59 24.70 0.34
CA GLY A 196 0.78 23.58 0.83
C GLY A 196 0.10 22.79 -0.28
N PRO A 197 -0.65 21.72 0.07
CA PRO A 197 -1.34 20.84 -0.88
C PRO A 197 -2.15 21.55 -1.97
N LYS A 198 -2.94 22.58 -1.61
CA LYS A 198 -3.78 23.30 -2.57
C LYS A 198 -2.94 24.05 -3.62
N THR A 199 -1.87 24.70 -3.19
CA THR A 199 -0.98 25.45 -4.07
C THR A 199 -0.18 24.50 -4.96
N ALA A 200 0.31 23.39 -4.40
CA ALA A 200 1.01 22.35 -5.16
C ALA A 200 0.12 21.77 -6.27
N ALA A 201 -1.13 21.38 -5.96
CA ALA A 201 -2.08 20.87 -6.94
C ALA A 201 -2.41 21.91 -8.04
N SER A 202 -2.58 23.19 -7.68
CA SER A 202 -2.82 24.27 -8.64
C SER A 202 -1.64 24.44 -9.60
N LEU A 203 -0.40 24.48 -9.09
CA LEU A 203 0.81 24.58 -9.90
C LEU A 203 0.95 23.37 -10.83
N LEU A 204 0.70 22.16 -10.36
CA LEU A 204 0.78 20.95 -11.17
C LEU A 204 -0.33 20.84 -12.20
N THR A 205 -1.52 21.37 -11.91
CA THR A 205 -2.59 21.49 -12.90
C THR A 205 -2.18 22.44 -14.03
N GLN A 206 -1.57 23.57 -13.69
CA GLN A 206 -1.18 24.58 -14.68
C GLN A 206 0.05 24.15 -15.49
N TYR A 207 1.11 23.66 -14.84
CA TYR A 207 2.41 23.43 -15.46
C TYR A 207 2.70 21.94 -15.74
N GLN A 208 1.85 21.02 -15.27
CA GLN A 208 1.90 19.58 -15.51
C GLN A 208 3.04 18.80 -14.83
N SER A 209 4.20 19.40 -14.58
CA SER A 209 5.33 18.73 -13.89
C SER A 209 6.20 19.72 -13.13
N LEU A 210 6.98 19.21 -12.19
CA LEU A 210 7.97 19.98 -11.45
C LEU A 210 8.99 20.68 -12.36
N ASP A 211 9.51 19.97 -13.35
CA ASP A 211 10.45 20.53 -14.34
C ASP A 211 9.84 21.72 -15.10
N ASN A 212 8.57 21.60 -15.48
CA ASN A 212 7.88 22.68 -16.19
C ASN A 212 7.61 23.88 -15.28
N ILE A 213 7.34 23.68 -13.99
CA ILE A 213 7.22 24.77 -13.01
C ILE A 213 8.53 25.57 -12.97
N TYR A 214 9.68 24.88 -12.84
CA TYR A 214 10.98 25.57 -12.78
C TYR A 214 11.42 26.20 -14.10
N LYS A 215 11.11 25.57 -15.26
CA LYS A 215 11.33 26.18 -16.58
C LYS A 215 10.54 27.47 -16.78
N ASN A 216 9.36 27.56 -16.17
CA ASN A 216 8.45 28.70 -16.31
C ASN A 216 8.35 29.56 -15.04
N ILE A 217 9.34 29.49 -14.14
CA ILE A 217 9.28 30.11 -12.82
C ILE A 217 9.03 31.63 -12.90
N ASN A 218 9.56 32.29 -13.93
CA ASN A 218 9.40 33.73 -14.16
C ASN A 218 7.96 34.13 -14.50
N PHE A 219 7.15 33.20 -15.04
CA PHE A 219 5.75 33.44 -15.44
C PHE A 219 4.74 33.18 -14.32
N ILE A 220 5.18 32.68 -13.16
CA ILE A 220 4.30 32.54 -11.99
C ILE A 220 3.90 33.96 -11.55
N SER A 221 2.62 34.23 -11.27
CA SER A 221 2.20 35.60 -10.94
C SER A 221 2.55 36.03 -9.51
N SER A 222 2.58 35.06 -8.58
CA SER A 222 2.84 35.33 -7.17
C SER A 222 4.33 35.35 -6.85
N GLU A 223 4.86 36.52 -6.51
CA GLU A 223 6.26 36.69 -6.08
C GLU A 223 6.59 35.86 -4.82
N LYS A 224 5.62 35.69 -3.90
CA LYS A 224 5.79 34.82 -2.73
C LYS A 224 6.02 33.36 -3.13
N ILE A 225 5.27 32.86 -4.11
CA ILE A 225 5.42 31.47 -4.60
C ILE A 225 6.75 31.32 -5.35
N LYS A 226 7.12 32.27 -6.21
CA LYS A 226 8.43 32.26 -6.89
C LYS A 226 9.58 32.18 -5.90
N LYS A 227 9.55 33.05 -4.89
CA LYS A 227 10.58 33.08 -3.84
C LYS A 227 10.66 31.74 -3.11
N ALA A 228 9.53 31.20 -2.66
CA ALA A 228 9.48 29.90 -1.99
C ALA A 228 10.06 28.76 -2.86
N LEU A 229 9.68 28.68 -4.14
CA LEU A 229 10.20 27.65 -5.06
C LEU A 229 11.70 27.81 -5.33
N THR A 230 12.18 29.04 -5.40
CA THR A 230 13.58 29.35 -5.70
C THR A 230 14.48 29.06 -4.50
N GLU A 231 14.06 29.47 -3.30
CA GLU A 231 14.80 29.26 -2.05
C GLU A 231 14.79 27.79 -1.60
N SER A 232 13.70 27.06 -1.86
CA SER A 232 13.58 25.63 -1.50
C SER A 232 13.88 24.67 -2.66
N LYS A 233 14.55 25.11 -3.73
CA LYS A 233 14.74 24.29 -4.94
C LYS A 233 15.36 22.93 -4.65
N ASP A 234 16.47 22.91 -3.92
CA ASP A 234 17.19 21.66 -3.64
C ASP A 234 16.37 20.72 -2.75
N ASP A 235 15.67 21.26 -1.75
CA ASP A 235 14.76 20.52 -0.86
C ASP A 235 13.60 19.88 -1.63
N VAL A 236 13.05 20.61 -2.60
CA VAL A 236 11.97 20.13 -3.47
C VAL A 236 12.44 18.98 -4.35
N PHE A 237 13.58 19.10 -5.03
CA PHE A 237 14.12 18.01 -5.85
C PHE A 237 14.57 16.81 -5.01
N LEU A 238 15.10 17.04 -3.80
CA LEU A 238 15.38 15.96 -2.85
C LEU A 238 14.08 15.23 -2.46
N SER A 239 13.04 15.97 -2.11
CA SER A 239 11.73 15.43 -1.75
C SER A 239 11.10 14.64 -2.90
N GLN A 240 11.22 15.12 -4.14
CA GLN A 240 10.78 14.39 -5.33
C GLN A 240 11.47 13.04 -5.46
N LYS A 241 12.81 13.02 -5.28
CA LYS A 241 13.59 11.78 -5.36
C LYS A 241 13.24 10.79 -4.25
N LEU A 242 12.93 11.27 -3.05
CA LEU A 242 12.48 10.43 -1.94
C LEU A 242 11.07 9.87 -2.16
N ALA A 243 10.12 10.71 -2.62
CA ALA A 243 8.73 10.31 -2.84
C ALA A 243 8.51 9.44 -4.10
N THR A 244 9.47 9.41 -5.03
CA THR A 244 9.37 8.59 -6.23
C THR A 244 9.65 7.13 -5.89
N VAL A 245 8.70 6.25 -6.22
CA VAL A 245 8.84 4.80 -6.06
C VAL A 245 9.78 4.25 -7.12
N VAL A 246 10.74 3.43 -6.71
CA VAL A 246 11.65 2.75 -7.63
C VAL A 246 10.91 1.60 -8.31
N THR A 247 11.02 1.51 -9.64
CA THR A 247 10.29 0.49 -10.44
C THR A 247 11.22 -0.45 -11.21
N ASN A 248 12.50 -0.48 -10.86
CA ASN A 248 13.55 -1.26 -11.53
C ASN A 248 14.52 -1.91 -10.52
N VAL A 249 13.99 -2.33 -9.37
CA VAL A 249 14.76 -3.12 -8.41
C VAL A 249 15.21 -4.42 -9.08
N GLN A 250 16.45 -4.85 -8.81
CA GLN A 250 17.00 -6.09 -9.38
C GLN A 250 16.39 -7.31 -8.66
N ILE A 251 15.18 -7.68 -9.08
CA ILE A 251 14.42 -8.86 -8.65
C ILE A 251 13.88 -9.60 -9.87
N THR A 252 13.65 -10.91 -9.71
CA THR A 252 13.10 -11.77 -10.77
C THR A 252 11.81 -12.43 -10.26
N PRO A 253 10.70 -11.69 -10.13
CA PRO A 253 9.45 -12.25 -9.64
C PRO A 253 8.93 -13.35 -10.59
N ASN A 254 8.60 -14.51 -10.04
CA ASN A 254 8.07 -15.63 -10.81
C ASN A 254 6.54 -15.67 -10.71
N ILE A 255 5.86 -15.42 -11.82
CA ILE A 255 4.39 -15.40 -11.86
C ILE A 255 3.76 -16.78 -11.54
N GLU A 256 4.48 -17.88 -11.80
CA GLU A 256 4.01 -19.23 -11.47
C GLU A 256 3.98 -19.48 -9.97
N GLU A 257 4.94 -18.91 -9.21
CA GLU A 257 4.96 -18.96 -7.75
C GLU A 257 3.86 -18.09 -7.12
N MET A 258 3.41 -17.07 -7.85
CA MET A 258 2.33 -16.19 -7.41
C MET A 258 0.94 -16.77 -7.68
N LYS A 259 0.80 -17.88 -8.43
CA LYS A 259 -0.51 -18.48 -8.74
C LYS A 259 -1.24 -18.86 -7.47
N PHE A 260 -2.43 -18.31 -7.29
CA PHE A 260 -3.27 -18.58 -6.14
C PHE A 260 -4.60 -19.18 -6.56
N LYS A 261 -4.98 -20.30 -5.94
CA LYS A 261 -6.27 -20.97 -6.16
C LYS A 261 -7.09 -21.07 -4.88
N LYS A 262 -6.42 -21.44 -3.79
CA LYS A 262 -6.98 -21.57 -2.45
C LYS A 262 -5.85 -21.63 -1.43
N PHE A 263 -6.16 -21.33 -0.18
CA PHE A 263 -5.24 -21.59 0.92
C PHE A 263 -4.89 -23.09 1.01
N LYS A 264 -3.61 -23.36 1.23
CA LYS A 264 -3.12 -24.70 1.58
C LYS A 264 -3.61 -25.12 2.97
N SER A 265 -3.77 -26.42 3.19
CA SER A 265 -4.26 -26.99 4.46
C SER A 265 -3.36 -26.66 5.65
N GLU A 266 -2.08 -26.50 5.41
CA GLU A 266 -1.03 -26.29 6.40
C GLU A 266 -1.24 -24.96 7.15
N LEU A 267 -1.86 -23.97 6.51
CA LEU A 267 -2.29 -22.74 7.19
C LEU A 267 -3.33 -23.03 8.27
N LYS A 268 -4.24 -23.99 8.06
CA LYS A 268 -5.26 -24.34 9.06
C LYS A 268 -4.59 -24.80 10.35
N ASP A 269 -3.65 -25.73 10.25
CA ASP A 269 -2.95 -26.28 11.41
C ASP A 269 -2.10 -25.20 12.09
N PHE A 270 -1.48 -24.31 11.30
CA PHE A 270 -0.74 -23.17 11.82
C PHE A 270 -1.63 -22.21 12.63
N LEU A 271 -2.80 -21.84 12.11
CA LEU A 271 -3.74 -20.98 12.83
C LEU A 271 -4.27 -21.67 14.11
N LEU A 272 -4.53 -22.97 14.07
CA LEU A 272 -4.97 -23.73 15.25
C LEU A 272 -3.88 -23.80 16.33
N LYS A 273 -2.61 -23.96 15.96
CA LYS A 273 -1.47 -23.91 16.89
C LYS A 273 -1.44 -22.61 17.70
N TYR A 274 -1.77 -21.48 17.07
CA TYR A 274 -1.83 -20.16 17.71
C TYR A 274 -3.24 -19.81 18.24
N GLN A 275 -4.12 -20.79 18.37
CA GLN A 275 -5.50 -20.66 18.87
C GLN A 275 -6.41 -19.69 18.08
N ILE A 276 -6.10 -19.48 16.82
CA ILE A 276 -6.87 -18.66 15.89
C ILE A 276 -8.02 -19.50 15.27
N HIS A 277 -8.82 -20.15 16.13
CA HIS A 277 -9.84 -21.11 15.73
C HIS A 277 -10.96 -20.50 14.86
N SER A 278 -11.41 -19.29 15.21
CA SER A 278 -12.52 -18.63 14.52
C SER A 278 -12.21 -18.28 13.06
N LEU A 279 -10.98 -17.84 12.78
CA LEU A 279 -10.51 -17.56 11.43
C LEU A 279 -10.23 -18.85 10.66
N ALA A 280 -9.61 -19.85 11.28
CA ALA A 280 -9.41 -21.16 10.66
C ALA A 280 -10.75 -21.75 10.20
N LYS A 281 -11.77 -21.67 11.07
CA LYS A 281 -13.15 -22.05 10.73
C LYS A 281 -13.68 -21.26 9.53
N ARG A 282 -13.56 -19.93 9.57
CA ARG A 282 -14.07 -19.03 8.51
C ARG A 282 -13.41 -19.27 7.15
N ILE A 283 -12.13 -19.62 7.12
CA ILE A 283 -11.37 -19.87 5.89
C ILE A 283 -11.65 -21.27 5.31
N PHE A 284 -11.69 -22.30 6.17
CA PHE A 284 -11.64 -23.71 5.72
C PHE A 284 -12.97 -24.46 5.82
N GLU A 285 -13.94 -23.98 6.58
CA GLU A 285 -15.27 -24.61 6.63
C GLU A 285 -16.22 -23.92 5.64
N LYS A 286 -16.91 -24.71 4.83
CA LYS A 286 -17.99 -24.20 3.98
C LYS A 286 -19.11 -23.69 4.89
N THR A 287 -19.28 -22.38 4.97
CA THR A 287 -20.52 -21.81 5.48
C THR A 287 -21.65 -22.25 4.55
N ASN A 288 -22.47 -23.21 4.99
CA ASN A 288 -23.80 -23.39 4.42
C ASN A 288 -24.48 -22.02 4.52
N LYS A 289 -24.60 -21.29 3.41
CA LYS A 289 -25.36 -20.05 3.34
C LYS A 289 -26.83 -20.38 3.65
N LYS A 290 -27.21 -20.41 4.93
CA LYS A 290 -28.57 -20.06 5.30
C LYS A 290 -28.71 -18.58 4.99
N SER A 291 -29.55 -18.28 4.01
CA SER A 291 -30.00 -16.93 3.68
C SER A 291 -30.34 -16.16 4.97
N LEU A 292 -29.54 -15.16 5.30
CA LEU A 292 -29.94 -14.13 6.25
C LEU A 292 -31.04 -13.29 5.60
N PRO A 293 -32.07 -12.86 6.34
CA PRO A 293 -33.17 -12.08 5.79
C PRO A 293 -32.63 -10.73 5.30
N ALA A 294 -33.07 -10.33 4.10
CA ALA A 294 -32.77 -9.04 3.50
C ALA A 294 -33.17 -7.91 4.48
N GLY A 295 -32.17 -7.24 5.05
CA GLY A 295 -32.42 -6.30 6.15
C GLY A 295 -31.20 -5.55 6.65
N ARG A 296 -30.23 -5.25 5.80
CA ARG A 296 -29.30 -4.12 5.99
C ARG A 296 -29.05 -3.51 4.63
N GLN A 297 -29.31 -2.22 4.49
CA GLN A 297 -28.94 -1.44 3.31
C GLN A 297 -27.42 -1.56 3.15
N GLU A 298 -26.98 -2.41 2.21
CA GLU A 298 -25.61 -2.36 1.73
C GLU A 298 -25.42 -1.05 0.97
N ASP A 299 -24.34 -0.37 1.32
CA ASP A 299 -23.96 0.92 0.78
C ASP A 299 -23.79 0.81 -0.75
N LYS A 300 -24.69 1.42 -1.53
CA LYS A 300 -24.74 1.39 -3.01
C LYS A 300 -23.42 1.78 -3.69
N SER A 301 -22.50 2.40 -2.94
CA SER A 301 -21.13 2.69 -3.39
C SER A 301 -20.26 1.45 -3.60
N LYS A 302 -20.51 0.34 -2.88
CA LYS A 302 -19.75 -0.91 -2.99
C LYS A 302 -20.00 -1.68 -4.28
N GLU A 303 -21.27 -1.82 -4.68
CA GLU A 303 -21.65 -2.52 -5.92
C GLU A 303 -21.04 -1.84 -7.15
N ASN A 304 -20.90 -0.51 -7.12
CA ASN A 304 -20.39 0.24 -8.27
C ASN A 304 -18.86 0.15 -8.44
N GLN A 305 -18.09 -0.10 -7.37
CA GLN A 305 -16.62 -0.23 -7.46
C GLN A 305 -16.17 -1.67 -7.75
N MET A 306 -16.92 -2.66 -7.29
CA MET A 306 -16.60 -4.07 -7.57
C MET A 306 -16.83 -4.46 -9.03
N GLY A 307 -17.70 -3.76 -9.76
CA GLY A 307 -17.87 -3.97 -11.22
C GLY A 307 -16.62 -3.65 -12.05
N LEU A 308 -15.58 -3.07 -11.44
CA LEU A 308 -14.27 -2.92 -12.06
C LEU A 308 -13.46 -4.23 -12.08
N PHE A 309 -13.83 -5.24 -11.28
CA PHE A 309 -13.06 -6.47 -11.07
C PHE A 309 -13.78 -7.71 -11.59
#